data_AF-A0A651G8D8-F1
#
_entry.id   AF-A0A651G8D8-F1
#
_cell.length_a   1.000
_cell.length_b   1.000
_cell.length_c   1.000
_cell.angle_alpha   90.00
_cell.angle_beta   90.00
_cell.angle_gamma   90.00
#
_symmetry.space_group_name_H-M   'P 1'
#
loop_
_entity.id
_entity.type
_entity.pdbx_description
1 polymer ?
#
loop_
_entity_poly.entity_id
_entity_poly.type
_entity_poly.pdbx_seq_one_letter_code
_entity_poly.pdbx_strand_id
1 'polypeptide(L)'
;MLRVKYLKGGTLGRVEEWFLSQLNIGDSFWFAGRNLELVKIKDMTAYVRKTSGSSSKVPSYMGGRMSLSSNMSHLLREKLQLAIQDNHRSSDLETIKPILDIQKERSILPRQDQFLIEKSWSKEGCHLFFFPFEGRYVHEGMSALVAHRISKMVPITFSIAMNDYGFELLSDSDIPIDEALEKDLFSSKNLVRDIMGILNEAELAKRRFREISQIAGLVFPGFPGNQKAGKHLQMSSGLFFDVFMEYEPGHLLIQQAYDEVLQIQLDEARLRTALARIEKQQIIVKEIDRFSPFAFPIFVDRLRERMSSEKLIDRVMKMQKQLEAN
;
A
#
# COMPACT_ATOMS: atom_id res chain seq x y z
N MET A 1 -8.64 -0.90 14.76
CA MET A 1 -7.47 -1.43 15.53
C MET A 1 -7.81 -2.80 16.10
N LEU A 2 -6.94 -3.80 15.89
CA LEU A 2 -7.09 -5.16 16.41
C LEU A 2 -6.17 -5.39 17.60
N ARG A 3 -6.52 -6.34 18.48
CA ARG A 3 -5.65 -6.79 19.57
C ARG A 3 -4.66 -7.82 19.02
N VAL A 4 -3.42 -7.78 19.47
CA VAL A 4 -2.45 -8.85 19.19
C VAL A 4 -2.34 -9.74 20.41
N LYS A 5 -2.56 -11.04 20.24
CA LYS A 5 -2.49 -12.04 21.33
C LYS A 5 -1.70 -13.27 20.92
N TYR A 6 -1.00 -13.88 21.87
CA TYR A 6 -0.46 -15.22 21.64
C TYR A 6 -1.56 -16.28 21.59
N LEU A 7 -1.31 -17.37 20.85
CA LEU A 7 -2.18 -18.56 20.84
C LEU A 7 -2.42 -19.14 22.24
N LYS A 8 -1.37 -19.16 23.07
CA LYS A 8 -1.41 -19.70 24.45
C LYS A 8 -1.92 -18.69 25.49
N GLY A 9 -2.44 -17.54 25.06
CA GLY A 9 -2.86 -16.45 25.94
C GLY A 9 -1.76 -15.41 26.19
N GLY A 10 -2.17 -14.21 26.61
CA GLY A 10 -1.30 -13.03 26.74
C GLY A 10 -1.55 -12.01 25.62
N THR A 11 -1.85 -10.77 26.01
CA THR A 11 -2.10 -9.67 25.07
C THR A 11 -0.84 -8.84 24.94
N LEU A 12 -0.35 -8.68 23.71
CA LEU A 12 0.86 -7.90 23.41
C LEU A 12 0.55 -6.42 23.18
N GLY A 13 -0.65 -6.10 22.71
CA GLY A 13 -1.07 -4.73 22.45
C GLY A 13 -2.17 -4.65 21.41
N ARG A 14 -2.25 -3.52 20.71
CA ARG A 14 -3.14 -3.32 19.57
C ARG A 14 -2.32 -2.90 18.35
N VAL A 15 -2.79 -3.25 17.17
CA VAL A 15 -2.23 -2.82 15.88
C VAL A 15 -3.34 -2.24 15.03
N GLU A 16 -2.99 -1.37 14.09
CA GLU A 16 -3.95 -0.96 13.09
C GLU A 16 -4.39 -2.11 12.21
N GLU A 17 -5.63 -1.98 11.75
CA GLU A 17 -6.32 -3.04 11.05
C GLU A 17 -5.89 -3.12 9.58
N TRP A 18 -5.60 -1.96 8.99
CA TRP A 18 -4.95 -1.84 7.69
C TRP A 18 -3.65 -2.67 7.63
N PHE A 19 -2.77 -2.52 8.63
CA PHE A 19 -1.50 -3.25 8.66
C PHE A 19 -1.69 -4.77 8.64
N LEU A 20 -2.63 -5.28 9.45
CA LEU A 20 -2.91 -6.72 9.48
C LEU A 20 -3.54 -7.24 8.19
N SER A 21 -4.28 -6.41 7.44
CA SER A 21 -4.89 -6.83 6.18
C SER A 21 -3.89 -7.04 5.04
N GLN A 22 -2.67 -6.52 5.18
CA GLN A 22 -1.56 -6.72 4.24
C GLN A 22 -0.76 -8.01 4.52
N LEU A 23 -1.14 -8.77 5.55
CA LEU A 23 -0.45 -9.98 5.98
C LEU A 23 -1.29 -11.21 5.66
N ASN A 24 -0.64 -12.21 5.09
CA ASN A 24 -1.22 -13.54 4.96
C ASN A 24 -1.01 -14.36 6.24
N ILE A 25 -1.82 -15.42 6.43
CA ILE A 25 -1.55 -16.39 7.50
C ILE A 25 -0.21 -17.07 7.20
N GLY A 26 0.68 -17.09 8.19
CA GLY A 26 2.07 -17.54 8.06
C GLY A 26 3.07 -16.41 7.85
N ASP A 27 2.62 -15.19 7.53
CA ASP A 27 3.52 -14.04 7.42
C ASP A 27 4.09 -13.68 8.79
N SER A 28 5.37 -13.31 8.81
CA SER A 28 6.04 -12.79 10.00
C SER A 28 6.08 -11.27 10.00
N PHE A 29 6.02 -10.66 11.18
CA PHE A 29 6.09 -9.22 11.40
C PHE A 29 6.61 -8.88 12.80
N TRP A 30 7.22 -7.71 12.93
CA TRP A 30 7.70 -7.21 14.21
C TRP A 30 6.61 -6.47 14.97
N PHE A 31 6.39 -6.83 16.23
CA PHE A 31 5.49 -6.09 17.11
C PHE A 31 5.94 -6.19 18.57
N ALA A 32 5.89 -5.06 19.28
CA ALA A 32 6.34 -4.94 20.68
C ALA A 32 7.76 -5.51 20.92
N GLY A 33 8.68 -5.25 19.99
CA GLY A 33 10.08 -5.70 20.07
C GLY A 33 10.28 -7.21 19.89
N ARG A 34 9.35 -7.90 19.22
CA ARG A 34 9.43 -9.34 18.97
C ARG A 34 9.03 -9.64 17.53
N ASN A 35 9.68 -10.63 16.91
CA ASN A 35 9.19 -11.17 15.65
C ASN A 35 8.08 -12.19 15.89
N LEU A 36 6.95 -11.99 15.24
CA LEU A 36 5.71 -12.70 15.42
C LEU A 36 5.20 -13.20 14.09
N GLU A 37 4.72 -14.43 14.04
CA GLU A 37 4.04 -14.99 12.88
C GLU A 37 2.53 -14.91 13.09
N LEU A 38 1.82 -14.40 12.08
CA LEU A 38 0.37 -14.35 12.06
C LEU A 38 -0.19 -15.75 11.84
N VAL A 39 -0.87 -16.30 12.86
CA VAL A 39 -1.42 -17.66 12.77
C VAL A 39 -2.89 -17.64 12.36
N LYS A 40 -3.66 -16.68 12.87
CA LYS A 40 -5.04 -16.46 12.45
C LYS A 40 -5.53 -15.10 12.92
N ILE A 41 -6.51 -14.56 12.22
CA ILE A 41 -7.28 -13.40 12.67
C ILE A 41 -8.66 -13.92 13.08
N LYS A 42 -9.10 -13.61 14.30
CA LYS A 42 -10.44 -13.93 14.77
C LYS A 42 -10.88 -12.93 15.84
N ASP A 43 -12.13 -12.47 15.79
CA ASP A 43 -12.75 -11.60 16.79
C ASP A 43 -11.92 -10.33 17.11
N MET A 44 -11.56 -9.57 16.06
CA MET A 44 -10.70 -8.38 16.17
C MET A 44 -9.38 -8.64 16.91
N THR A 45 -8.90 -9.88 16.87
CA THR A 45 -7.68 -10.33 17.52
C THR A 45 -6.80 -11.06 16.50
N ALA A 46 -5.61 -10.54 16.27
CA ALA A 46 -4.54 -11.26 15.59
C ALA A 46 -3.89 -12.23 16.58
N TYR A 47 -4.07 -13.52 16.32
CA TYR A 47 -3.39 -14.58 17.06
C TYR A 47 -2.04 -14.85 16.44
N VAL A 48 -1.01 -14.77 17.26
CA VAL A 48 0.37 -14.87 16.83
C VAL A 48 1.15 -15.93 17.59
N ARG A 49 2.26 -16.38 17.00
CA ARG A 49 3.31 -17.14 17.68
C ARG A 49 4.66 -16.44 17.50
N LYS A 50 5.60 -16.66 18.43
CA LYS A 50 6.98 -16.21 18.21
C LYS A 50 7.58 -17.01 17.06
N THR A 51 8.34 -16.34 16.20
CA THR A 51 9.11 -16.98 15.14
C THR A 51 10.54 -16.48 15.18
N SER A 52 11.48 -17.33 14.77
CA SER A 52 12.91 -17.01 14.61
C SER A 52 13.25 -16.50 13.22
N GLY A 53 12.26 -16.38 12.32
CA GLY A 53 12.46 -15.82 10.98
C GLY A 53 12.94 -14.36 11.03
N SER A 54 13.34 -13.82 9.88
CA SER A 54 13.65 -12.41 9.69
C SER A 54 12.48 -11.72 8.95
N SER A 55 11.62 -10.99 9.66
CA SER A 55 10.64 -10.12 9.01
C SER A 55 11.11 -8.67 9.00
N SER A 56 10.75 -7.95 7.93
CA SER A 56 10.92 -6.50 7.79
C SER A 56 9.64 -5.70 8.06
N LYS A 57 8.47 -6.35 8.19
CA LYS A 57 7.15 -5.68 8.30
C LYS A 57 6.88 -5.23 9.75
N VAL A 58 6.55 -3.96 9.98
CA VAL A 58 6.18 -3.39 11.31
C VAL A 58 4.84 -2.64 11.20
N PRO A 59 3.96 -2.74 12.21
CA PRO A 59 2.71 -1.98 12.22
C PRO A 59 2.94 -0.48 12.23
N SER A 60 2.49 0.17 11.17
CA SER A 60 2.36 1.62 11.09
C SER A 60 0.95 2.05 11.49
N TYR A 61 0.85 3.22 12.14
CA TYR A 61 -0.41 3.80 12.58
C TYR A 61 -0.77 4.97 11.65
N MET A 62 -1.73 4.75 10.76
CA MET A 62 -2.12 5.65 9.67
C MET A 62 -2.93 6.88 10.14
N GLY A 63 -3.29 6.96 11.43
CA GLY A 63 -4.22 7.95 12.02
C GLY A 63 -3.91 9.45 11.85
N GLY A 64 -3.00 9.86 10.97
CA GLY A 64 -2.72 11.27 10.66
C GLY A 64 -2.28 11.57 9.23
N ARG A 65 -2.29 10.62 8.29
CA ARG A 65 -1.88 10.89 6.89
C ARG A 65 -3.07 10.71 5.95
N MET A 66 -3.75 11.82 5.62
CA MET A 66 -4.71 11.84 4.52
C MET A 66 -3.94 11.70 3.20
N SER A 67 -4.35 10.76 2.36
CA SER A 67 -3.84 10.63 1.00
C SER A 67 -4.22 11.86 0.17
N LEU A 68 -3.40 12.22 -0.83
CA LEU A 68 -3.81 13.26 -1.80
C LEU A 68 -5.13 12.91 -2.49
N SER A 69 -6.02 13.90 -2.54
CA SER A 69 -7.25 13.84 -3.33
C SER A 69 -6.94 13.81 -4.83
N SER A 70 -7.90 13.38 -5.64
CA SER A 70 -7.78 13.37 -7.11
C SER A 70 -7.37 14.73 -7.68
N ASN A 71 -7.99 15.81 -7.20
CA ASN A 71 -7.70 17.17 -7.64
C ASN A 71 -6.28 17.61 -7.26
N MET A 72 -5.81 17.23 -6.07
CA MET A 72 -4.45 17.59 -5.62
C MET A 72 -3.39 16.79 -6.39
N SER A 73 -3.65 15.51 -6.65
CA SER A 73 -2.84 14.66 -7.53
C SER A 73 -2.75 15.22 -8.95
N HIS A 74 -3.87 15.71 -9.50
CA HIS A 74 -3.91 16.39 -10.80
C HIS A 74 -3.05 17.66 -10.80
N LEU A 75 -3.26 18.55 -9.83
CA LEU A 75 -2.52 19.80 -9.69
C LEU A 75 -1.01 19.57 -9.54
N LEU A 76 -0.61 18.51 -8.82
CA LEU A 76 0.79 18.13 -8.67
C LEU A 76 1.43 17.79 -10.02
N ARG A 77 0.74 17.02 -10.86
CA ARG A 77 1.23 16.70 -12.22
C ARG A 77 1.27 17.93 -13.12
N GLU A 78 0.30 18.85 -13.02
CA GLU A 78 0.35 20.13 -13.72
C GLU A 78 1.54 20.98 -13.27
N LYS A 79 1.80 21.06 -11.97
CA LYS A 79 2.96 21.79 -11.43
C LYS A 79 4.30 21.19 -11.86
N LEU A 80 4.40 19.86 -11.95
CA LEU A 80 5.57 19.19 -12.51
C LEU A 80 5.75 19.48 -14.00
N GLN A 81 4.65 19.46 -14.77
CA GLN A 81 4.67 19.81 -16.19
C GLN A 81 5.11 21.27 -16.41
N LEU A 82 4.64 22.18 -15.55
CA LEU A 82 5.15 23.54 -15.50
C LEU A 82 6.65 23.45 -15.23
N ALA A 83 7.14 22.88 -14.14
CA ALA A 83 8.57 22.84 -13.84
C ALA A 83 9.52 22.38 -14.98
N ILE A 84 9.04 21.60 -15.95
CA ILE A 84 9.77 21.22 -17.18
C ILE A 84 9.90 22.37 -18.19
N GLN A 85 8.91 23.23 -18.36
CA GLN A 85 8.81 24.26 -19.41
C GLN A 85 9.69 25.51 -19.15
N ASP A 86 10.49 25.52 -18.08
CA ASP A 86 11.37 26.59 -17.51
C ASP A 86 10.85 28.06 -17.49
N ASN A 87 9.60 28.34 -17.91
CA ASN A 87 9.05 29.69 -18.12
C ASN A 87 7.91 30.06 -17.16
N HIS A 88 8.05 29.74 -15.86
CA HIS A 88 7.01 29.99 -14.84
C HIS A 88 7.57 30.86 -13.73
N ARG A 89 6.78 31.86 -13.34
CA ARG A 89 7.03 32.69 -12.14
C ARG A 89 6.29 32.10 -10.94
N SER A 90 6.68 30.90 -10.52
CA SER A 90 6.09 30.24 -9.34
C SER A 90 7.15 30.16 -8.25
N SER A 91 6.98 30.94 -7.17
CA SER A 91 7.87 30.94 -6.00
C SER A 91 8.17 29.54 -5.48
N ASP A 92 7.15 28.68 -5.49
CA ASP A 92 7.24 27.31 -4.97
C ASP A 92 8.18 26.46 -5.84
N LEU A 93 8.12 26.62 -7.18
CA LEU A 93 8.98 25.90 -8.12
C LEU A 93 10.42 26.41 -8.09
N GLU A 94 10.61 27.72 -7.92
CA GLU A 94 11.94 28.30 -7.71
C GLU A 94 12.58 27.75 -6.43
N THR A 95 11.79 27.60 -5.36
CA THR A 95 12.27 27.06 -4.08
C THR A 95 12.75 25.61 -4.20
N ILE A 96 12.02 24.77 -4.95
CA ILE A 96 12.39 23.35 -5.12
C ILE A 96 13.29 23.09 -6.34
N LYS A 97 13.65 24.12 -7.12
CA LYS A 97 14.47 23.99 -8.34
C LYS A 97 15.74 23.16 -8.14
N PRO A 98 16.54 23.33 -7.05
CA PRO A 98 17.73 22.51 -6.84
C PRO A 98 17.42 21.00 -6.75
N ILE A 99 16.27 20.64 -6.15
CA ILE A 99 15.84 19.25 -6.04
C ILE A 99 15.44 18.71 -7.41
N LEU A 100 14.75 19.52 -8.21
CA LEU A 100 14.34 19.17 -9.56
C LEU A 100 15.53 19.03 -10.51
N ASP A 101 16.57 19.83 -10.34
CA ASP A 101 17.79 19.74 -11.15
C ASP A 101 18.55 18.44 -10.86
N ILE A 102 18.65 18.02 -9.58
CA ILE A 102 19.20 16.71 -9.22
C ILE A 102 18.35 15.56 -9.79
N GLN A 103 17.02 15.71 -9.83
CA GLN A 103 16.13 14.72 -10.44
C GLN A 103 16.38 14.59 -11.95
N LYS A 104 16.59 15.71 -12.65
CA LYS A 104 16.96 15.72 -14.09
C LYS A 104 18.35 15.13 -14.34
N GLU A 105 19.28 15.31 -13.40
CA GLU A 105 20.64 14.77 -13.51
C GLU A 105 20.64 13.24 -13.35
N ARG A 106 19.94 12.73 -12.33
CA ARG A 106 19.95 11.28 -12.01
C ARG A 106 18.97 10.48 -12.87
N SER A 107 17.90 11.10 -13.34
CA SER A 107 16.79 10.44 -14.03
C SER A 107 16.13 11.43 -14.99
N ILE A 108 14.81 11.54 -14.98
CA ILE A 108 14.05 12.55 -15.72
C ILE A 108 12.99 13.20 -14.83
N LEU A 109 12.52 14.38 -15.24
CA LEU A 109 11.21 14.88 -14.84
C LEU A 109 10.18 14.36 -15.86
N PRO A 110 9.26 13.46 -15.48
CA PRO A 110 8.29 12.93 -16.43
C PRO A 110 7.33 14.02 -16.86
N ARG A 111 7.15 14.13 -18.18
CA ARG A 111 6.08 14.94 -18.77
C ARG A 111 4.70 14.30 -18.55
N GLN A 112 3.62 15.03 -18.82
CA GLN A 112 2.26 14.50 -18.73
C GLN A 112 1.99 13.30 -19.65
N ASP A 113 2.71 13.20 -20.78
CA ASP A 113 2.64 12.08 -21.70
C ASP A 113 3.57 10.91 -21.32
N GLN A 114 4.28 11.00 -20.19
CA GLN A 114 5.28 10.00 -19.79
C GLN A 114 4.95 9.40 -18.42
N PHE A 115 5.22 8.10 -18.29
CA PHE A 115 5.16 7.38 -17.01
C PHE A 115 6.56 6.89 -16.65
N LEU A 116 7.12 7.44 -15.56
CA LEU A 116 8.48 7.12 -15.13
C LEU A 116 8.49 5.90 -14.20
N ILE A 117 9.39 4.96 -14.54
CA ILE A 117 9.80 3.85 -13.70
C ILE A 117 11.32 3.95 -13.53
N GLU A 118 11.80 3.96 -12.29
CA GLU A 118 13.23 3.94 -12.00
C GLU A 118 13.65 2.57 -11.47
N LYS A 119 14.67 1.97 -12.07
CA LYS A 119 15.27 0.70 -11.63
C LYS A 119 16.62 0.97 -11.00
N SER A 120 16.87 0.41 -9.82
CA SER A 120 18.13 0.60 -9.10
C SER A 120 18.51 -0.64 -8.30
N TRP A 121 19.78 -0.75 -7.94
CA TRP A 121 20.33 -1.88 -7.20
C TRP A 121 20.94 -1.42 -5.89
N SER A 122 20.67 -2.16 -4.82
CA SER A 122 21.33 -1.97 -3.53
C SER A 122 21.76 -3.30 -2.93
N LYS A 123 22.34 -3.26 -1.72
CA LYS A 123 22.64 -4.47 -0.95
C LYS A 123 21.39 -5.27 -0.57
N GLU A 124 20.20 -4.67 -0.64
CA GLU A 124 18.94 -5.36 -0.37
C GLU A 124 18.36 -6.05 -1.62
N GLY A 125 18.89 -5.78 -2.82
CA GLY A 125 18.45 -6.36 -4.07
C GLY A 125 18.02 -5.31 -5.11
N CYS A 126 17.05 -5.69 -5.95
CA CYS A 126 16.51 -4.86 -7.03
C CYS A 126 15.35 -4.00 -6.54
N HIS A 127 15.43 -2.69 -6.80
CA HIS A 127 14.40 -1.71 -6.51
C HIS A 127 13.75 -1.25 -7.82
N LEU A 128 12.42 -1.26 -7.88
CA LEU A 128 11.64 -0.56 -8.89
C LEU A 128 10.77 0.51 -8.23
N PHE A 129 10.98 1.76 -8.62
CA PHE A 129 10.16 2.89 -8.19
C PHE A 129 9.25 3.32 -9.34
N PHE A 130 7.97 3.50 -9.03
CA PHE A 130 6.93 3.90 -9.98
C PHE A 130 6.38 5.26 -9.54
N PHE A 131 6.18 6.18 -10.48
CA PHE A 131 5.74 7.55 -10.16
C PHE A 131 4.40 7.94 -10.84
N PRO A 132 3.25 7.41 -10.39
CA PRO A 132 1.94 7.77 -10.95
C PRO A 132 1.42 9.14 -10.52
N PHE A 133 1.88 9.66 -9.38
CA PHE A 133 1.35 10.89 -8.76
C PHE A 133 -0.15 10.84 -8.50
N GLU A 134 -0.65 9.76 -7.89
CA GLU A 134 -2.08 9.53 -7.65
C GLU A 134 -2.53 9.55 -6.19
N GLY A 135 -1.60 9.73 -5.26
CA GLY A 135 -1.88 9.62 -3.84
C GLY A 135 -1.74 8.18 -3.32
N ARG A 136 -1.43 8.08 -2.03
CA ARG A 136 -1.14 6.84 -1.32
C ARG A 136 -2.15 5.70 -1.54
N TYR A 137 -3.46 5.94 -1.48
CA TYR A 137 -4.45 4.84 -1.58
C TYR A 137 -4.45 4.20 -2.98
N VAL A 138 -4.34 5.02 -4.03
CA VAL A 138 -4.23 4.50 -5.40
C VAL A 138 -2.92 3.73 -5.57
N HIS A 139 -1.82 4.22 -4.98
CA HIS A 139 -0.54 3.53 -5.01
C HIS A 139 -0.54 2.20 -4.25
N GLU A 140 -1.30 2.08 -3.17
CA GLU A 140 -1.49 0.80 -2.46
C GLU A 140 -2.14 -0.23 -3.38
N GLY A 141 -3.26 0.12 -4.03
CA GLY A 141 -3.91 -0.77 -5.00
C GLY A 141 -3.03 -1.08 -6.21
N MET A 142 -2.33 -0.07 -6.75
CA MET A 142 -1.48 -0.22 -7.93
C MET A 142 -0.23 -1.06 -7.66
N SER A 143 0.45 -0.85 -6.53
CA SER A 143 1.63 -1.63 -6.16
C SER A 143 1.30 -3.11 -5.94
N ALA A 144 0.19 -3.38 -5.26
CA ALA A 144 -0.33 -4.73 -5.06
C ALA A 144 -0.66 -5.42 -6.40
N LEU A 145 -1.33 -4.70 -7.31
CA LEU A 145 -1.66 -5.17 -8.66
C LEU A 145 -0.40 -5.52 -9.46
N VAL A 146 0.57 -4.61 -9.50
CA VAL A 146 1.82 -4.78 -10.24
C VAL A 146 2.62 -5.96 -9.68
N ALA A 147 2.77 -6.03 -8.35
CA ALA A 147 3.46 -7.14 -7.68
C ALA A 147 2.84 -8.50 -8.03
N HIS A 148 1.51 -8.61 -7.98
CA HIS A 148 0.79 -9.83 -8.33
C HIS A 148 1.00 -10.25 -9.78
N ARG A 149 0.90 -9.30 -10.71
CA ARG A 149 1.10 -9.57 -12.14
C ARG A 149 2.51 -10.06 -12.43
N ILE A 150 3.52 -9.45 -11.81
CA ILE A 150 4.91 -9.91 -11.95
C ILE A 150 5.09 -11.29 -11.30
N SER A 151 4.49 -11.55 -10.14
CA SER A 151 4.59 -12.86 -9.47
C SER A 151 3.96 -14.02 -10.25
N LYS A 152 3.05 -13.75 -11.19
CA LYS A 152 2.52 -14.77 -12.12
C LYS A 152 3.52 -15.16 -13.20
N MET A 153 4.52 -14.32 -13.45
CA MET A 153 5.57 -14.58 -14.45
C MET A 153 6.74 -15.35 -13.85
N VAL A 154 7.18 -14.95 -12.66
CA VAL A 154 8.31 -15.54 -11.96
C VAL A 154 8.03 -15.66 -10.45
N PRO A 155 8.47 -16.74 -9.78
CA PRO A 155 8.41 -16.82 -8.32
C PRO A 155 9.28 -15.72 -7.69
N ILE A 156 8.66 -14.73 -7.06
CA ILE A 156 9.34 -13.55 -6.52
C ILE A 156 8.60 -13.04 -5.29
N THR A 157 9.33 -12.48 -4.32
CA THR A 157 8.76 -11.88 -3.11
C THR A 157 9.03 -10.39 -3.09
N PHE A 158 7.99 -9.59 -2.86
CA PHE A 158 8.11 -8.14 -2.83
C PHE A 158 7.99 -7.57 -1.41
N SER A 159 8.90 -6.64 -1.08
CA SER A 159 8.66 -5.61 -0.08
C SER A 159 8.13 -4.37 -0.78
N ILE A 160 7.01 -3.83 -0.30
CA ILE A 160 6.33 -2.69 -0.93
C ILE A 160 6.41 -1.48 0.00
N ALA A 161 6.68 -0.30 -0.56
CA ALA A 161 6.55 0.98 0.15
C ALA A 161 5.89 2.01 -0.75
N MET A 162 5.22 3.00 -0.17
CA MET A 162 4.47 3.99 -0.95
C MET A 162 4.27 5.31 -0.20
N ASN A 163 4.17 6.38 -0.97
CA ASN A 163 3.76 7.69 -0.49
C ASN A 163 2.76 8.32 -1.48
N ASP A 164 2.59 9.64 -1.43
CA ASP A 164 1.59 10.33 -2.23
C ASP A 164 1.94 10.51 -3.70
N TYR A 165 3.20 10.34 -4.10
CA TYR A 165 3.61 10.54 -5.49
C TYR A 165 4.12 9.26 -6.19
N GLY A 166 4.49 8.23 -5.44
CA GLY A 166 4.89 6.95 -6.02
C GLY A 166 4.91 5.77 -5.04
N PHE A 167 5.37 4.63 -5.56
CA PHE A 167 5.57 3.40 -4.80
C PHE A 167 6.84 2.65 -5.25
N GLU A 168 7.34 1.79 -4.36
CA GLU A 168 8.51 0.93 -4.52
C GLU A 168 8.09 -0.53 -4.49
N LEU A 169 8.64 -1.33 -5.41
CA LEU A 169 8.73 -2.79 -5.31
C LEU A 169 10.19 -3.18 -5.13
N LEU A 170 10.51 -3.80 -4.00
CA LEU A 170 11.85 -4.31 -3.69
C LEU A 170 11.82 -5.84 -3.68
N SER A 171 12.74 -6.46 -4.40
CA SER A 171 13.01 -7.89 -4.38
C SER A 171 14.49 -8.17 -4.13
N ASP A 172 14.81 -9.32 -3.54
CA ASP A 172 16.19 -9.81 -3.37
C ASP A 172 16.84 -10.26 -4.70
N SER A 173 16.03 -10.37 -5.73
CA SER A 173 16.35 -10.85 -7.08
C SER A 173 15.93 -9.81 -8.12
N ASP A 174 16.43 -9.97 -9.35
CA ASP A 174 16.04 -9.07 -10.45
C ASP A 174 14.52 -9.10 -10.69
N ILE A 175 13.97 -7.93 -11.01
CA ILE A 175 12.56 -7.78 -11.34
C ILE A 175 12.45 -7.61 -12.87
N PRO A 176 11.78 -8.54 -13.60
CA PRO A 176 11.71 -8.54 -15.06
C PRO A 176 10.70 -7.50 -15.56
N ILE A 177 11.01 -6.22 -15.36
CA ILE A 177 10.10 -5.12 -15.67
C ILE A 177 9.82 -5.04 -17.18
N ASP A 178 10.83 -5.23 -18.02
CA ASP A 178 10.66 -5.11 -19.48
C ASP A 178 9.70 -6.19 -20.01
N GLU A 179 9.89 -7.45 -19.61
CA GLU A 179 8.97 -8.55 -19.93
C GLU A 179 7.56 -8.31 -19.36
N ALA A 180 7.47 -7.68 -18.20
CA ALA A 180 6.18 -7.39 -17.57
C ALA A 180 5.44 -6.30 -18.36
N LEU A 181 6.15 -5.27 -18.81
CA LEU A 181 5.60 -4.21 -19.67
C LEU A 181 5.09 -4.76 -21.01
N GLU A 182 5.82 -5.71 -21.61
CA GLU A 182 5.36 -6.41 -22.83
C GLU A 182 4.07 -7.21 -22.63
N LYS A 183 3.78 -7.64 -21.40
CA LYS A 183 2.57 -8.37 -21.01
C LYS A 183 1.45 -7.46 -20.49
N ASP A 184 1.42 -6.21 -20.94
CA ASP A 184 0.44 -5.20 -20.55
C ASP A 184 0.32 -5.01 -19.02
N LEU A 185 1.45 -4.83 -18.33
CA LEU A 185 1.52 -4.71 -16.86
C LEU A 185 0.48 -3.77 -16.25
N PHE A 186 0.16 -2.67 -16.94
CA PHE A 186 -0.78 -1.64 -16.49
C PHE A 186 -2.19 -1.79 -17.07
N SER A 187 -2.51 -2.93 -17.70
CA SER A 187 -3.83 -3.14 -18.28
C SER A 187 -4.95 -3.02 -17.26
N SER A 188 -5.99 -2.28 -17.60
CA SER A 188 -7.25 -2.26 -16.84
C SER A 188 -8.11 -3.52 -17.03
N LYS A 189 -7.70 -4.44 -17.93
CA LYS A 189 -8.34 -5.74 -18.12
C LYS A 189 -8.21 -6.58 -16.84
N ASN A 190 -9.29 -7.27 -16.47
CA ASN A 190 -9.37 -8.12 -15.28
C ASN A 190 -9.01 -7.41 -13.95
N LEU A 191 -9.04 -6.08 -13.89
CA LEU A 191 -8.62 -5.30 -12.70
C LEU A 191 -9.28 -5.79 -11.40
N VAL A 192 -10.61 -5.92 -11.39
CA VAL A 192 -11.36 -6.39 -10.22
C VAL A 192 -10.93 -7.79 -9.81
N ARG A 193 -10.80 -8.70 -10.79
CA ARG A 193 -10.39 -10.08 -10.54
C ARG A 193 -8.98 -10.16 -9.97
N ASP A 194 -8.04 -9.37 -10.51
CA ASP A 194 -6.67 -9.33 -10.02
C ASP A 194 -6.61 -8.77 -8.61
N ILE A 195 -7.29 -7.65 -8.34
CA ILE A 195 -7.40 -7.04 -7.00
C ILE A 195 -7.95 -8.02 -5.97
N MET A 196 -9.04 -8.71 -6.30
CA MET A 196 -9.70 -9.66 -5.40
C MET A 196 -8.80 -10.88 -5.13
N GLY A 197 -8.00 -11.30 -6.10
CA GLY A 197 -7.00 -12.37 -5.92
C GLY A 197 -5.78 -12.00 -5.08
N ILE A 198 -5.55 -10.71 -4.80
CA ILE A 198 -4.40 -10.22 -4.02
C ILE A 198 -4.74 -10.10 -2.54
N LEU A 199 -5.99 -9.76 -2.25
CA LEU A 199 -6.46 -9.52 -0.90
C LEU A 199 -7.08 -10.80 -0.33
N ASN A 200 -7.10 -10.93 0.99
CA ASN A 200 -7.95 -11.91 1.65
C ASN A 200 -9.41 -11.43 1.55
N GLU A 201 -9.97 -11.57 0.36
CA GLU A 201 -11.27 -11.08 -0.10
C GLU A 201 -12.37 -11.32 0.96
N ALA A 202 -12.43 -12.54 1.48
CA ALA A 202 -13.41 -12.94 2.48
C ALA A 202 -13.25 -12.18 3.81
N GLU A 203 -12.03 -11.93 4.27
CA GLU A 203 -11.81 -11.24 5.55
C GLU A 203 -12.10 -9.73 5.47
N LEU A 204 -11.76 -9.08 4.36
CA LEU A 204 -12.08 -7.66 4.15
C LEU A 204 -13.58 -7.44 4.00
N ALA A 205 -14.25 -8.27 3.20
CA ALA A 205 -15.70 -8.19 3.04
C ALA A 205 -16.42 -8.51 4.35
N LYS A 206 -16.01 -9.56 5.07
CA LYS A 206 -16.55 -9.90 6.40
C LYS A 206 -16.37 -8.77 7.42
N ARG A 207 -15.30 -7.97 7.28
CA ARG A 207 -15.09 -6.78 8.09
C ARG A 207 -16.06 -5.67 7.72
N ARG A 208 -16.22 -5.33 6.43
CA ARG A 208 -17.18 -4.29 5.98
C ARG A 208 -18.62 -4.68 6.28
N PHE A 209 -18.93 -5.96 6.14
CA PHE A 209 -20.22 -6.52 6.46
C PHE A 209 -20.68 -6.22 7.89
N ARG A 210 -19.77 -5.95 8.84
CA ARG A 210 -20.17 -5.59 10.21
C ARG A 210 -20.92 -4.27 10.29
N GLU A 211 -20.44 -3.24 9.58
CA GLU A 211 -21.10 -1.93 9.50
C GLU A 211 -22.43 -2.08 8.76
N ILE A 212 -22.41 -2.78 7.62
CA ILE A 212 -23.60 -3.09 6.83
C ILE A 212 -24.65 -3.85 7.64
N SER A 213 -24.26 -4.85 8.44
CA SER A 213 -25.17 -5.65 9.27
C SER A 213 -25.85 -4.84 10.38
N GLN A 214 -25.21 -3.76 10.84
CA GLN A 214 -25.81 -2.84 11.81
C GLN A 214 -26.81 -1.91 11.11
N ILE A 215 -26.45 -1.37 9.95
CA ILE A 215 -27.33 -0.51 9.14
C ILE A 215 -28.57 -1.29 8.67
N ALA A 216 -28.38 -2.53 8.23
CA ALA A 216 -29.44 -3.43 7.80
C ALA A 216 -30.31 -3.98 8.94
N GLY A 217 -29.97 -3.68 10.20
CA GLY A 217 -30.74 -4.13 11.37
C GLY A 217 -30.57 -5.61 11.74
N LEU A 218 -29.67 -6.34 11.08
CA LEU A 218 -29.33 -7.74 11.44
C LEU A 218 -28.68 -7.84 12.82
N VAL A 219 -27.94 -6.79 13.20
CA VAL A 219 -27.24 -6.70 14.47
C VAL A 219 -27.64 -5.41 15.17
N PHE A 220 -28.31 -5.54 16.32
CA PHE A 220 -28.78 -4.40 17.10
C PHE A 220 -27.72 -3.89 18.09
N PRO A 221 -27.11 -2.70 17.90
CA PRO A 221 -25.99 -2.24 18.71
C PRO A 221 -26.35 -1.83 20.15
N GLY A 222 -27.64 -1.70 20.46
CA GLY A 222 -28.13 -1.17 21.73
C GLY A 222 -28.72 0.24 21.57
N PHE A 223 -29.28 0.77 22.66
CA PHE A 223 -29.85 2.12 22.68
C PHE A 223 -28.80 3.17 23.05
N PRO A 224 -29.00 4.45 22.69
CA PRO A 224 -28.15 5.54 23.16
C PRO A 224 -28.01 5.52 24.69
N GLY A 225 -26.77 5.49 25.19
CA GLY A 225 -26.48 5.37 26.63
C GLY A 225 -26.46 3.95 27.20
N ASN A 226 -26.92 2.93 26.46
CA ASN A 226 -26.94 1.54 26.91
C ASN A 226 -26.54 0.59 25.76
N GLN A 227 -25.25 0.67 25.36
CA GLN A 227 -24.70 -0.14 24.28
C GLN A 227 -24.54 -1.59 24.72
N LYS A 228 -24.92 -2.55 23.87
CA LYS A 228 -24.58 -3.96 24.10
C LYS A 228 -23.06 -4.13 23.98
N ALA A 229 -22.49 -5.05 24.77
CA ALA A 229 -21.05 -5.30 24.73
C ALA A 229 -20.62 -5.71 23.30
N GLY A 230 -19.75 -4.90 22.68
CA GLY A 230 -19.37 -5.03 21.26
C GLY A 230 -18.86 -6.41 20.83
N LYS A 231 -18.39 -7.23 21.77
CA LYS A 231 -17.96 -8.61 21.52
C LYS A 231 -19.12 -9.52 21.06
N HIS A 232 -20.33 -9.34 21.59
CA HIS A 232 -21.49 -10.15 21.19
C HIS A 232 -22.03 -9.75 19.81
N LEU A 233 -22.06 -8.44 19.53
CA LEU A 233 -22.45 -7.90 18.23
C LEU A 233 -21.52 -8.37 17.11
N GLN A 234 -20.22 -8.44 17.41
CA GLN A 234 -19.19 -8.91 16.48
C GLN A 234 -19.35 -10.38 16.11
N MET A 235 -19.59 -11.27 17.09
CA MET A 235 -19.79 -12.70 16.79
C MET A 235 -21.03 -12.93 15.94
N SER A 236 -22.10 -12.15 16.14
CA SER A 236 -23.31 -12.24 15.32
C SER A 236 -23.08 -11.81 13.88
N SER A 237 -22.42 -10.67 13.64
CA SER A 237 -22.15 -10.18 12.27
C SER A 237 -21.27 -11.12 11.44
N GLY A 238 -20.22 -11.69 12.05
CA GLY A 238 -19.34 -12.64 11.37
C GLY A 238 -20.05 -13.95 11.03
N LEU A 239 -20.93 -14.44 11.92
CA LEU A 239 -21.73 -15.63 11.68
C LEU A 239 -22.74 -15.41 10.54
N PHE A 240 -23.42 -14.26 10.51
CA PHE A 240 -24.32 -13.92 9.41
C PHE A 240 -23.58 -13.88 8.06
N PHE A 241 -22.37 -13.32 8.03
CA PHE A 241 -21.55 -13.33 6.82
C PHE A 241 -21.23 -14.77 6.37
N ASP A 242 -20.77 -15.63 7.29
CA ASP A 242 -20.42 -17.02 6.97
C ASP A 242 -21.64 -17.81 6.47
N VAL A 243 -22.80 -17.64 7.11
CA VAL A 243 -24.07 -18.27 6.72
C VAL A 243 -24.52 -17.80 5.35
N PHE A 244 -24.46 -16.50 5.06
CA PHE A 244 -24.83 -15.99 3.73
C PHE A 244 -23.86 -16.47 2.66
N MET A 245 -22.55 -16.49 2.93
CA MET A 245 -21.58 -17.04 1.98
C MET A 245 -21.82 -18.53 1.67
N GLU A 246 -22.23 -19.32 2.66
CA GLU A 246 -22.46 -20.77 2.50
C GLU A 246 -23.80 -21.08 1.82
N TYR A 247 -24.88 -20.41 2.24
CA TYR A 247 -26.25 -20.78 1.85
C TYR A 247 -26.87 -19.83 0.82
N GLU A 248 -26.42 -18.58 0.73
CA GLU A 248 -26.96 -17.54 -0.15
C GLU A 248 -25.84 -16.68 -0.78
N PRO A 249 -24.95 -17.23 -1.61
CA PRO A 249 -23.80 -16.49 -2.15
C PRO A 249 -24.19 -15.27 -3.03
N GLY A 250 -25.45 -15.18 -3.47
CA GLY A 250 -26.02 -14.02 -4.15
C GLY A 250 -26.64 -12.96 -3.22
N HIS A 251 -26.46 -13.07 -1.90
CA HIS A 251 -27.09 -12.16 -0.94
C HIS A 251 -26.62 -10.72 -1.13
N LEU A 252 -27.56 -9.77 -1.26
CA LEU A 252 -27.28 -8.36 -1.57
C LEU A 252 -26.35 -7.68 -0.55
N LEU A 253 -26.48 -7.99 0.75
CA LEU A 253 -25.58 -7.45 1.78
C LEU A 253 -24.14 -7.96 1.68
N ILE A 254 -23.93 -9.15 1.11
CA ILE A 254 -22.59 -9.67 0.82
C ILE A 254 -22.00 -8.93 -0.37
N GLN A 255 -22.80 -8.76 -1.44
CA GLN A 255 -22.40 -7.95 -2.60
C GLN A 255 -22.04 -6.52 -2.20
N GLN A 256 -22.87 -5.87 -1.39
CA GLN A 256 -22.59 -4.54 -0.84
C GLN A 256 -21.26 -4.50 -0.04
N ALA A 257 -20.96 -5.55 0.72
CA ALA A 257 -19.70 -5.60 1.47
C ALA A 257 -18.49 -5.66 0.53
N TYR A 258 -18.59 -6.41 -0.57
CA TYR A 258 -17.55 -6.44 -1.60
C TYR A 258 -17.44 -5.12 -2.36
N ASP A 259 -18.56 -4.53 -2.77
CA ASP A 259 -18.59 -3.26 -3.47
C ASP A 259 -17.99 -2.14 -2.62
N GLU A 260 -18.28 -2.09 -1.32
CA GLU A 260 -17.69 -1.11 -0.40
C GLU A 260 -16.18 -1.33 -0.18
N VAL A 261 -15.70 -2.58 -0.14
CA VAL A 261 -14.26 -2.85 -0.10
C VAL A 261 -13.58 -2.27 -1.34
N LEU A 262 -14.13 -2.55 -2.53
CA LEU A 262 -13.58 -2.06 -3.80
C LEU A 262 -13.63 -0.53 -3.89
N GLN A 263 -14.74 0.09 -3.48
CA GLN A 263 -14.93 1.53 -3.59
C GLN A 263 -14.16 2.32 -2.54
N ILE A 264 -14.27 1.95 -1.27
CA ILE A 264 -13.78 2.78 -0.15
C ILE A 264 -12.31 2.48 0.15
N GLN A 265 -11.90 1.21 0.10
CA GLN A 265 -10.56 0.82 0.55
C GLN A 265 -9.52 0.88 -0.56
N LEU A 266 -9.93 0.68 -1.81
CA LEU A 266 -9.02 0.61 -2.95
C LEU A 266 -9.19 1.72 -3.98
N ASP A 267 -10.22 2.56 -3.79
CA ASP A 267 -10.53 3.67 -4.69
C ASP A 267 -10.51 3.19 -6.16
N GLU A 268 -11.19 2.07 -6.41
CA GLU A 268 -11.09 1.30 -7.67
C GLU A 268 -11.34 2.19 -8.90
N ALA A 269 -12.28 3.13 -8.81
CA ALA A 269 -12.56 4.09 -9.86
C ALA A 269 -11.36 4.99 -10.17
N ARG A 270 -10.64 5.48 -9.15
CA ARG A 270 -9.42 6.27 -9.35
C ARG A 270 -8.26 5.42 -9.82
N LEU A 271 -8.09 4.21 -9.30
CA LEU A 271 -7.08 3.27 -9.79
C LEU A 271 -7.29 2.96 -11.27
N ARG A 272 -8.53 2.65 -11.68
CA ARG A 272 -8.89 2.42 -13.08
C ARG A 272 -8.59 3.64 -13.96
N THR A 273 -8.93 4.83 -13.48
CA THR A 273 -8.64 6.09 -14.18
C THR A 273 -7.14 6.31 -14.34
N ALA A 274 -6.36 6.03 -13.30
CA ALA A 274 -4.91 6.13 -13.32
C ALA A 274 -4.28 5.14 -14.31
N LEU A 275 -4.71 3.88 -14.31
CA LEU A 275 -4.25 2.86 -15.25
C LEU A 275 -4.60 3.23 -16.70
N ALA A 276 -5.84 3.66 -16.95
CA ALA A 276 -6.26 4.11 -18.29
C ALA A 276 -5.49 5.34 -18.79
N ARG A 277 -4.98 6.18 -17.89
CA ARG A 277 -4.04 7.24 -18.25
C ARG A 277 -2.65 6.67 -18.57
N ILE A 278 -2.10 5.83 -17.70
CA ILE A 278 -0.77 5.23 -17.87
C ILE A 278 -0.69 4.44 -19.18
N GLU A 279 -1.74 3.70 -19.55
CA GLU A 279 -1.84 2.99 -20.84
C GLU A 279 -1.66 3.91 -22.06
N LYS A 280 -1.95 5.21 -21.94
CA LYS A 280 -1.79 6.20 -23.01
C LYS A 280 -0.45 6.94 -22.95
N GLN A 281 0.32 6.74 -21.88
CA GLN A 281 1.60 7.39 -21.67
C GLN A 281 2.74 6.56 -22.28
N GLN A 282 3.80 7.24 -22.70
CA GLN A 282 5.07 6.60 -22.99
C GLN A 282 5.70 6.16 -21.67
N ILE A 283 5.86 4.85 -21.48
CA ILE A 283 6.54 4.31 -20.31
C ILE A 283 8.05 4.49 -20.50
N ILE A 284 8.70 5.13 -19.53
CA ILE A 284 10.14 5.36 -19.49
C ILE A 284 10.70 4.57 -18.32
N VAL A 285 11.44 3.50 -18.61
CA VAL A 285 12.24 2.78 -17.63
C VAL A 285 13.64 3.37 -17.62
N LYS A 286 14.08 3.86 -16.46
CA LYS A 286 15.40 4.46 -16.29
C LYS A 286 16.18 3.70 -15.23
N GLU A 287 17.31 3.12 -15.61
CA GLU A 287 18.27 2.61 -14.64
C GLU A 287 19.02 3.78 -13.99
N ILE A 288 19.10 3.76 -12.65
CA ILE A 288 19.76 4.79 -11.84
C ILE A 288 20.75 4.14 -10.87
N ASP A 289 21.96 4.70 -10.82
CA ASP A 289 23.01 4.23 -9.91
C ASP A 289 22.79 4.68 -8.47
N ARG A 290 21.97 5.73 -8.27
CA ARG A 290 21.62 6.29 -6.97
C ARG A 290 20.17 6.68 -6.94
N PHE A 291 19.54 6.53 -5.77
CA PHE A 291 18.17 6.98 -5.58
C PHE A 291 18.02 8.46 -5.94
N SER A 292 17.10 8.71 -6.85
CA SER A 292 16.71 10.04 -7.30
C SER A 292 15.98 10.78 -6.15
N PRO A 293 15.87 12.12 -6.22
CA PRO A 293 15.03 12.88 -5.30
C PRO A 293 13.58 12.38 -5.23
N PHE A 294 13.04 11.78 -6.28
CA PHE A 294 11.72 11.15 -6.24
C PHE A 294 11.76 9.79 -5.51
N ALA A 295 12.71 8.91 -5.84
CA ALA A 295 12.81 7.58 -5.22
C ALA A 295 13.15 7.64 -3.73
N PHE A 296 14.02 8.58 -3.33
CA PHE A 296 14.59 8.60 -1.99
C PHE A 296 13.56 8.69 -0.85
N PRO A 297 12.54 9.57 -0.87
CA PRO A 297 11.57 9.61 0.21
C PRO A 297 10.64 8.39 0.25
N ILE A 298 10.40 7.69 -0.87
CA ILE A 298 9.68 6.40 -0.88
C ILE A 298 10.51 5.35 -0.13
N PHE A 299 11.81 5.27 -0.46
CA PHE A 299 12.76 4.40 0.24
C PHE A 299 12.85 4.73 1.74
N VAL A 300 12.88 6.02 2.12
CA VAL A 300 12.89 6.43 3.53
C VAL A 300 11.62 6.03 4.26
N ASP A 301 10.45 6.12 3.61
CA ASP A 301 9.20 5.65 4.21
C ASP A 301 9.24 4.14 4.50
N ARG A 302 9.86 3.32 3.63
CA ARG A 302 10.13 1.90 3.92
C ARG A 302 11.01 1.71 5.15
N LEU A 303 12.02 2.56 5.33
CA LEU A 303 12.91 2.49 6.50
C LEU A 303 12.21 2.89 7.80
N ARG A 304 11.22 3.80 7.75
CA ARG A 304 10.39 4.12 8.93
C ARG A 304 9.60 2.92 9.41
N GLU A 305 9.17 2.08 8.47
CA GLU A 305 8.50 0.81 8.76
C GLU A 305 9.46 -0.26 9.30
N ARG A 306 10.76 0.05 9.49
CA ARG A 306 11.69 -0.81 10.21
C ARG A 306 12.11 -0.16 11.53
N MET A 307 11.93 -0.86 12.63
CA MET A 307 12.41 -0.39 13.93
C MET A 307 13.95 -0.42 13.99
N SER A 308 14.55 0.73 14.33
CA SER A 308 15.96 0.89 14.68
C SER A 308 16.06 1.59 16.05
N SER A 309 17.13 1.33 16.80
CA SER A 309 17.47 2.09 18.01
C SER A 309 18.05 3.47 17.70
N GLU A 310 18.43 3.71 16.44
CA GLU A 310 18.90 5.00 15.93
C GLU A 310 17.70 5.89 15.56
N LYS A 311 17.78 7.21 15.86
CA LYS A 311 16.75 8.15 15.43
C LYS A 311 16.75 8.23 13.90
N LEU A 312 15.55 8.15 13.30
CA LEU A 312 15.39 8.20 11.84
C LEU A 312 16.09 9.40 11.21
N ILE A 313 16.02 10.58 11.84
CA ILE A 313 16.65 11.81 11.36
C ILE A 313 18.17 11.62 11.21
N ASP A 314 18.82 11.02 12.21
CA ASP A 314 20.27 10.81 12.20
C ASP A 314 20.67 9.84 11.07
N ARG A 315 19.83 8.83 10.82
CA ARG A 315 20.02 7.86 9.73
C ARG A 315 19.81 8.48 8.35
N VAL A 316 18.77 9.30 8.19
CA VAL A 316 18.50 10.04 6.94
C VAL A 316 19.64 11.02 6.65
N MET A 317 20.14 11.75 7.64
CA MET A 317 21.29 12.64 7.48
C MET A 317 22.55 11.89 7.04
N LYS A 318 22.81 10.70 7.60
CA LYS A 318 23.93 9.85 7.14
C LYS A 318 23.76 9.39 5.71
N MET A 319 22.55 8.97 5.32
CA MET A 319 22.24 8.54 3.94
C MET A 319 22.36 9.67 2.95
N GLN A 320 21.87 10.86 3.29
CA GLN A 320 22.01 12.05 2.45
C GLN A 320 23.49 12.38 2.23
N LYS A 321 24.30 12.39 3.29
CA LYS A 321 25.76 12.58 3.17
C LYS A 321 26.42 11.52 2.29
N GLN A 322 26.00 10.25 2.38
CA GLN A 322 26.52 9.18 1.50
C GLN A 322 26.11 9.36 0.03
N LEU A 323 24.90 9.89 -0.22
CA LEU A 323 24.44 10.21 -1.57
C LEU A 323 25.15 11.43 -2.17
N GLU A 324 25.60 12.37 -1.32
CA GLU A 324 26.34 13.58 -1.69
C GLU A 324 27.86 13.36 -1.81
N ALA A 325 28.44 12.41 -1.08
CA ALA A 325 29.90 12.26 -0.93
C ALA A 325 30.58 11.34 -1.96
N ASN A 326 29.83 10.63 -2.79
CA ASN A 326 30.37 9.82 -3.89
C ASN A 326 30.10 10.47 -5.25
#